data_AF-A0A956E2L4-F1
#
_entry.id   AF-A0A956E2L4-F1
#
_cell.length_a   1.000
_cell.length_b   1.000
_cell.length_c   1.000
_cell.angle_alpha   90.00
_cell.angle_beta   90.00
_cell.angle_gamma   90.00
#
_symmetry.space_group_name_H-M   'P 1'
#
loop_
_entity.id
_entity.type
_entity.pdbx_description
1 polymer ?
#
loop_
_entity_poly.entity_id
_entity_poly.type
_entity_poly.pdbx_seq_one_letter_code
_entity_poly.pdbx_strand_id
1 'polypeptide(L)'
;MDLLVLVECLASLVSGGKGGDGAALHRAVELSEALRGLLVDLHYPRERALIENAISGDDEWVRVFHYRHDLAGRLLDGMRREVLRERIEWDRFCAAADTLCDLVRVLVQEEEKQLRGLLA
;
A
#
# COMPACT_ATOMS: atom_id res chain seq x y z
N MET A 1 -2.00 13.18 1.08
CA MET A 1 -0.63 13.56 0.68
C MET A 1 0.42 12.83 1.52
N ASP A 2 0.24 12.67 2.83
CA ASP A 2 1.28 12.08 3.71
C ASP A 2 1.53 10.57 3.54
N LEU A 3 0.52 9.78 3.14
CA LEU A 3 0.66 8.32 3.00
C LEU A 3 1.45 7.89 1.75
N LEU A 4 1.31 8.61 0.63
CA LEU A 4 2.09 8.33 -0.59
C LEU A 4 3.59 8.52 -0.34
N VAL A 5 3.96 9.57 0.39
CA VAL A 5 5.36 9.84 0.74
C VAL A 5 5.97 8.68 1.53
N LEU A 6 5.23 8.11 2.49
CA LEU A 6 5.72 6.97 3.28
C LEU A 6 5.92 5.71 2.42
N VAL A 7 5.06 5.46 1.44
CA VAL A 7 5.21 4.33 0.51
C VAL A 7 6.38 4.56 -0.46
N GLU A 8 6.55 5.80 -0.95
CA GLU A 8 7.71 6.18 -1.77
C GLU A 8 9.03 6.09 -0.98
N CYS A 9 9.02 6.42 0.31
CA CYS A 9 10.15 6.20 1.20
C CYS A 9 10.50 4.71 1.33
N LEU A 10 9.50 3.83 1.43
CA LEU A 10 9.73 2.38 1.46
C LEU A 10 10.39 1.90 0.18
N ALA A 11 9.82 2.26 -0.98
CA ALA A 11 10.37 1.89 -2.29
C ALA A 11 11.83 2.37 -2.44
N SER A 12 12.09 3.63 -2.10
CA SER A 12 13.44 4.22 -2.14
C SER A 12 14.44 3.51 -1.21
N LEU A 13 14.02 3.17 0.01
CA LEU A 13 14.85 2.47 1.00
C LEU A 13 15.27 1.08 0.48
N VAL A 14 14.35 0.36 -0.16
CA VAL A 14 14.63 -1.01 -0.63
C VAL A 14 15.36 -1.03 -1.96
N SER A 15 15.11 -0.06 -2.86
CA SER A 15 15.85 0.05 -4.12
C SER A 15 17.28 0.53 -3.91
N GLY A 16 17.52 1.32 -2.85
CA GLY A 16 18.86 1.79 -2.47
C GLY A 16 19.68 0.77 -1.67
N GLY A 17 19.00 -0.16 -0.99
CA GLY A 17 19.66 -1.25 -0.25
C GLY A 17 20.19 -2.33 -1.20
N LYS A 18 21.38 -2.86 -0.91
CA LYS A 18 21.92 -4.04 -1.60
C LYS A 18 21.59 -5.30 -0.79
N GLY A 19 21.43 -6.43 -1.46
CA GLY A 19 21.27 -7.73 -0.80
C GLY A 19 22.40 -7.96 0.21
N GLY A 20 22.07 -7.88 1.50
CA GLY A 20 23.03 -7.93 2.61
C GLY A 20 22.96 -6.75 3.59
N ASP A 21 22.27 -5.65 3.27
CA ASP A 21 22.06 -4.53 4.20
C ASP A 21 20.92 -4.85 5.19
N GLY A 22 21.26 -5.56 6.27
CA GLY A 22 20.31 -5.93 7.32
C GLY A 22 19.65 -4.73 8.01
N ALA A 23 20.30 -3.56 8.03
CA ALA A 23 19.75 -2.35 8.63
C ALA A 23 18.73 -1.65 7.71
N ALA A 24 18.96 -1.66 6.40
CA ALA A 24 17.96 -1.21 5.43
C ALA A 24 16.75 -2.12 5.42
N LEU A 25 16.98 -3.44 5.47
CA LEU A 25 15.92 -4.44 5.58
C LEU A 25 15.07 -4.22 6.84
N HIS A 26 15.69 -4.11 8.02
CA HIS A 26 14.96 -3.93 9.27
C HIS A 26 14.07 -2.68 9.24
N ARG A 27 14.60 -1.56 8.74
CA ARG A 27 13.82 -0.32 8.57
C ARG A 27 12.70 -0.46 7.56
N ALA A 28 12.92 -1.20 6.47
CA ALA A 28 11.88 -1.46 5.48
C ALA A 28 10.73 -2.30 6.07
N VAL A 29 11.05 -3.22 6.98
CA VAL A 29 10.06 -4.02 7.72
C VAL A 29 9.24 -3.13 8.63
N GLU A 30 9.89 -2.34 9.48
CA GLU A 30 9.21 -1.41 10.39
C GLU A 30 8.28 -0.47 9.64
N LEU A 31 8.76 0.08 8.52
CA LEU A 31 7.96 0.96 7.68
C LEU A 31 6.80 0.22 6.99
N SER A 32 7.00 -1.02 6.54
CA SER A 32 5.92 -1.83 5.96
C SER A 32 4.83 -2.17 6.97
N GLU A 33 5.18 -2.46 8.22
CA GLU A 33 4.21 -2.69 9.30
C GLU A 33 3.44 -1.41 9.65
N ALA A 34 4.14 -0.27 9.74
CA ALA A 34 3.50 1.03 9.94
C ALA A 34 2.53 1.38 8.81
N LEU A 35 2.94 1.15 7.55
CA LEU A 35 2.09 1.34 6.37
C LEU A 35 0.88 0.43 6.38
N ARG A 36 1.01 -0.82 6.83
CA ARG A 36 -0.12 -1.74 6.99
C ARG A 36 -1.14 -1.20 8.00
N GLY A 37 -0.67 -0.76 9.18
CA GLY A 37 -1.53 -0.17 10.19
C GLY A 37 -2.26 1.09 9.70
N LEU A 38 -1.54 1.95 8.97
CA LEU A 38 -2.11 3.21 8.47
C LEU A 38 -3.05 3.00 7.28
N LEU A 39 -2.66 2.20 6.29
CA LEU A 39 -3.44 2.00 5.07
C LEU A 39 -4.56 0.98 5.28
N VAL A 40 -4.20 -0.24 5.71
CA VAL A 40 -5.10 -1.39 5.71
C VAL A 40 -6.01 -1.39 6.93
N ASP A 41 -5.48 -1.07 8.11
CA ASP A 41 -6.26 -1.15 9.35
C ASP A 41 -7.06 0.15 9.62
N LEU A 42 -6.67 1.28 9.01
CA LEU A 42 -7.28 2.59 9.29
C LEU A 42 -7.86 3.31 8.05
N HIS A 43 -7.02 3.66 7.06
CA HIS A 43 -7.46 4.50 5.93
C HIS A 43 -8.48 3.80 5.03
N TYR A 44 -8.15 2.61 4.51
CA TYR A 44 -9.01 1.88 3.58
C TYR A 44 -10.37 1.50 4.19
N PRO A 45 -10.49 0.98 5.43
CA PRO A 45 -11.80 0.68 6.01
C PRO A 45 -12.67 1.92 6.18
N ARG A 46 -12.06 3.04 6.62
CA ARG A 46 -12.76 4.31 6.76
C ARG A 46 -13.27 4.81 5.41
N GLU A 47 -12.44 4.75 4.39
CA GLU A 47 -12.78 5.21 3.04
C GLU A 47 -13.87 4.34 2.40
N ARG A 48 -13.77 3.01 2.53
CA ARG A 48 -14.82 2.07 2.09
C ARG A 48 -16.17 2.42 2.70
N ALA A 49 -16.21 2.64 4.02
CA ALA A 49 -17.45 3.00 4.70
C ALA A 49 -18.03 4.33 4.18
N LEU A 50 -17.19 5.31 3.82
CA LEU A 50 -17.66 6.56 3.22
C LEU A 50 -18.23 6.34 1.81
N ILE A 51 -17.53 5.54 0.98
CA ILE A 51 -17.97 5.21 -0.38
C ILE A 51 -19.29 4.46 -0.37
N GLU A 52 -19.42 3.44 0.48
CA GLU A 52 -20.63 2.61 0.60
C GLU A 52 -21.84 3.41 1.10
N ASN A 53 -21.61 4.48 1.87
CA ASN A 53 -22.67 5.40 2.29
C ASN A 53 -23.07 6.39 1.20
N ALA A 54 -22.15 6.76 0.31
CA ALA A 54 -22.38 7.75 -0.75
C ALA A 54 -22.94 7.13 -2.03
N ILE A 55 -22.51 5.92 -2.37
CA ILE A 55 -22.90 5.21 -3.59
C ILE A 55 -23.80 4.05 -3.23
N SER A 56 -25.04 4.09 -3.72
CA SER A 56 -25.98 2.97 -3.61
C SER A 56 -25.87 2.04 -4.81
N GLY A 57 -25.96 0.73 -4.56
CA GLY A 57 -25.98 -0.29 -5.62
C GLY A 57 -24.59 -0.84 -5.99
N ASP A 58 -24.57 -1.66 -7.03
CA ASP A 58 -23.36 -2.36 -7.47
C ASP A 58 -22.63 -1.54 -8.55
N ASP A 59 -21.67 -0.73 -8.12
CA ASP A 59 -20.86 0.12 -8.98
C ASP A 59 -19.50 -0.53 -9.31
N GLU A 60 -19.17 -0.62 -10.60
CA GLU A 60 -17.94 -1.25 -11.06
C GLU A 60 -16.68 -0.54 -10.57
N TRP A 61 -16.69 0.79 -10.55
CA TRP A 61 -15.55 1.56 -10.07
C TRP A 61 -15.31 1.31 -8.58
N VAL A 62 -16.36 1.27 -7.76
CA VAL A 62 -16.26 0.92 -6.33
C VAL A 62 -15.65 -0.47 -6.13
N ARG A 63 -16.08 -1.47 -6.91
CA ARG A 63 -15.50 -2.83 -6.83
C ARG A 63 -14.01 -2.84 -7.17
N VAL A 64 -13.62 -2.15 -8.24
CA VAL A 64 -12.21 -2.05 -8.67
C VAL A 64 -11.37 -1.31 -7.62
N PHE A 65 -11.91 -0.23 -7.06
CA PHE A 65 -11.26 0.56 -6.02
C PHE A 65 -11.03 -0.26 -4.74
N HIS A 66 -12.06 -0.98 -4.27
CA HIS A 66 -11.93 -1.88 -3.13
C HIS A 66 -10.94 -3.01 -3.41
N TYR A 67 -10.97 -3.62 -4.59
CA TYR A 67 -9.99 -4.64 -4.98
C TYR A 67 -8.54 -4.14 -4.88
N ARG A 68 -8.29 -2.88 -5.26
CA ARG A 68 -6.95 -2.26 -5.16
C ARG A 68 -6.53 -2.07 -3.70
N HIS A 69 -7.44 -1.70 -2.79
CA HIS A 69 -7.14 -1.71 -1.34
C HIS A 69 -6.72 -3.09 -0.85
N ASP A 70 -7.45 -4.14 -1.25
CA ASP A 70 -7.11 -5.51 -0.85
C ASP A 70 -5.76 -5.94 -1.44
N LEU A 71 -5.46 -5.53 -2.67
CA LEU A 71 -4.18 -5.83 -3.31
C LEU A 71 -3.01 -5.16 -2.57
N ALA A 72 -3.16 -3.89 -2.17
CA ALA A 72 -2.17 -3.19 -1.36
C ALA A 72 -1.94 -3.92 -0.02
N GLY A 73 -3.01 -4.36 0.65
CA GLY A 73 -2.89 -5.16 1.87
C GLY A 73 -2.17 -6.49 1.65
N ARG A 74 -2.48 -7.21 0.57
CA ARG A 74 -1.79 -8.47 0.22
C ARG A 74 -0.30 -8.27 -0.09
N LEU A 75 0.07 -7.15 -0.71
CA LEU A 75 1.47 -6.81 -0.97
C LEU A 75 2.23 -6.58 0.34
N LEU A 76 1.66 -5.79 1.25
CA LEU A 76 2.24 -5.54 2.59
C LEU A 76 2.38 -6.84 3.41
N ASP A 77 1.34 -7.67 3.44
CA ASP A 77 1.41 -8.99 4.09
C ASP A 77 2.43 -9.93 3.41
N GLY A 78 2.57 -9.83 2.09
CA GLY A 78 3.57 -10.56 1.31
C GLY A 78 4.99 -10.15 1.69
N MET A 79 5.27 -8.86 1.71
CA MET A 79 6.56 -8.28 2.12
C MET A 79 6.93 -8.71 3.55
N ARG A 80 5.98 -8.64 4.48
CA ARG A 80 6.16 -9.14 5.84
C ARG A 80 6.53 -10.62 5.88
N ARG A 81 5.83 -11.46 5.12
CA ARG A 81 6.15 -12.91 5.05
C ARG A 81 7.52 -13.18 4.46
N GLU A 82 7.96 -12.42 3.45
CA GLU A 82 9.30 -12.57 2.86
C GLU A 82 10.38 -12.31 3.90
N VAL A 83 10.22 -11.30 4.74
CA VAL A 83 11.16 -10.95 5.81
C VAL A 83 11.30 -12.04 6.86
N LEU A 84 10.19 -12.72 7.18
CA LEU A 84 10.18 -13.80 8.17
C LEU A 84 10.85 -15.09 7.68
N ARG A 85 11.24 -15.16 6.40
CA ARG A 85 11.97 -16.32 5.86
C ARG A 85 13.45 -16.27 6.25
N GLU A 86 14.05 -17.43 6.47
CA GLU A 86 15.49 -17.57 6.74
C GLU A 86 16.38 -17.02 5.62
N ARG A 87 15.84 -16.94 4.39
CA ARG A 87 16.48 -16.33 3.23
C ARG A 87 15.50 -15.41 2.56
N ILE A 88 15.80 -14.11 2.60
CA ILE A 88 15.01 -13.08 1.96
C ILE A 88 15.40 -13.01 0.49
N GLU A 89 14.41 -13.19 -0.38
CA GLU A 89 14.54 -12.89 -1.80
C GLU A 89 14.44 -11.37 -1.99
N TRP A 90 15.59 -10.68 -1.89
CA TRP A 90 15.66 -9.22 -1.93
C TRP A 90 14.97 -8.63 -3.16
N ASP A 91 15.22 -9.18 -4.35
CA ASP A 91 14.61 -8.72 -5.60
C ASP A 91 13.08 -8.82 -5.58
N ARG A 92 12.53 -9.85 -4.93
CA ARG A 92 11.09 -10.02 -4.76
C ARG A 92 10.50 -9.02 -3.78
N PHE A 93 11.23 -8.71 -2.71
CA PHE A 93 10.84 -7.69 -1.74
C PHE A 93 10.83 -6.29 -2.39
N CYS A 94 11.87 -5.95 -3.16
CA CYS A 94 11.94 -4.72 -3.94
C CYS A 94 10.79 -4.63 -4.95
N ALA A 95 10.55 -5.67 -5.74
CA ALA A 95 9.46 -5.69 -6.72
C ALA A 95 8.08 -5.50 -6.06
N ALA A 96 7.87 -6.07 -4.87
CA ALA A 96 6.63 -5.87 -4.11
C ALA A 96 6.48 -4.43 -3.60
N ALA A 97 7.57 -3.81 -3.14
CA ALA A 97 7.57 -2.42 -2.70
C ALA A 97 7.30 -1.44 -3.85
N ASP A 98 7.92 -1.65 -5.01
CA ASP A 98 7.69 -0.83 -6.21
C ASP A 98 6.24 -0.97 -6.69
N THR A 99 5.72 -2.20 -6.74
CA THR A 99 4.32 -2.46 -7.09
C THR A 99 3.36 -1.77 -6.12
N LEU A 100 3.65 -1.80 -4.82
CA LEU A 100 2.85 -1.11 -3.81
C LEU A 100 2.88 0.41 -4.02
N CYS A 101 4.05 0.97 -4.33
CA CYS A 101 4.22 2.40 -4.61
C CYS A 101 3.38 2.86 -5.80
N ASP A 102 3.47 2.16 -6.92
CA ASP A 102 2.68 2.47 -8.11
C ASP A 102 1.18 2.31 -7.85
N LEU A 103 0.77 1.27 -7.13
CA LEU A 103 -0.64 1.04 -6.77
C LEU A 103 -1.19 2.17 -5.88
N VAL A 104 -0.45 2.59 -4.85
CA VAL A 104 -0.88 3.67 -3.95
C VAL A 104 -0.90 5.01 -4.68
N ARG A 105 0.02 5.26 -5.61
CA ARG A 105 -0.03 6.46 -6.46
C ARG A 105 -1.32 6.51 -7.28
N VAL A 106 -1.74 5.39 -7.88
CA VAL A 106 -3.01 5.30 -8.63
C VAL A 106 -4.21 5.54 -7.71
N LEU A 107 -4.23 4.91 -6.53
CA LEU A 107 -5.30 5.10 -5.54
C LEU A 107 -5.45 6.57 -5.16
N VAL A 108 -4.35 7.25 -4.80
CA VAL A 108 -4.38 8.68 -4.43
C VAL A 108 -4.90 9.54 -5.58
N GLN A 109 -4.50 9.28 -6.83
CA GLN A 109 -5.01 10.03 -7.98
C GLN A 109 -6.51 9.82 -8.19
N GLU A 110 -7.01 8.61 -7.98
CA GLU A 110 -8.44 8.32 -8.07
C GLU A 110 -9.24 8.92 -6.92
N GLU A 111 -8.72 8.88 -5.70
CA GLU A 111 -9.29 9.57 -4.54
C GLU A 111 -9.44 11.06 -4.83
N GLU A 112 -8.40 11.70 -5.39
CA GLU A 112 -8.41 13.13 -5.70
C GLU A 112 -9.37 13.49 -6.84
N LYS A 113 -9.44 12.65 -7.89
CA LYS A 113 -10.24 12.95 -9.09
C LYS A 113 -11.71 12.62 -8.91
N GLN A 114 -12.02 11.47 -8.31
CA GLN A 114 -13.38 10.92 -8.30
C GLN A 114 -13.97 11.00 -6.90
N LEU A 115 -13.25 10.52 -5.89
CA LEU A 115 -13.81 10.39 -4.55
C LEU A 115 -14.09 11.75 -3.90
N ARG A 116 -13.18 12.72 -4.03
CA ARG A 116 -13.42 14.10 -3.55
C ARG A 116 -14.64 14.74 -4.20
N GLY A 117 -14.92 14.42 -5.47
CA GLY A 117 -16.11 14.91 -6.17
C GLY A 117 -17.41 14.25 -5.69
N LEU A 118 -17.33 13.01 -5.20
CA LEU A 118 -18.47 12.26 -4.68
C LEU A 118 -18.80 12.60 -3.22
N LEU A 119 -17.80 13.04 -2.44
CA LEU A 119 -17.94 13.31 -0.99
C LEU A 119 -18.05 14.81 -0.62
N ALA A 120 -17.98 15.72 -1.60
CA ALA A 120 -18.12 17.17 -1.40
C ALA A 120 -19.58 17.62 -1.55
#